data_AF-A0A1Q7H1W0-F1
#
_entry.id   AF-A0A1Q7H1W0-F1
#
_cell.length_a   1.000
_cell.length_b   1.000
_cell.length_c   1.000
_cell.angle_alpha   90.00
_cell.angle_beta   90.00
_cell.angle_gamma   90.00
#
_symmetry.space_group_name_H-M   'P 1'
#
loop_
_entity.id
_entity.type
_entity.pdbx_description
1 polymer ?
#
loop_
_entity_poly.entity_id
_entity_poly.type
_entity_poly.pdbx_seq_one_letter_code
_entity_poly.pdbx_strand_id
1 'polypeptide(L)'
;MLTLAAGAWVRPTQQPDTVRAKVLILDDARGRKRIVLGAPIPEPPGARIAPNTGMIILDTNGVERFGLGLFPNGMMNMGFDAPPGTGDDRNRERINLTASPNGGAEIRMLDRQTWVRWRVALDSKDSVTLQFLDFPPGEALLRRFSISGTDFSRQPRQ
;
A
#
# COMPACT_ATOMS: atom_id res chain seq x y z
N MET A 1 -44.06 52.32 -29.96
CA MET A 1 -43.39 51.00 -30.08
C MET A 1 -42.18 51.03 -29.17
N LEU A 2 -42.19 50.26 -28.08
CA LEU A 2 -41.08 50.17 -27.13
C LEU A 2 -40.44 48.79 -27.29
N THR A 3 -39.22 48.73 -27.79
CA THR A 3 -38.45 47.49 -27.95
C THR A 3 -37.65 47.24 -26.68
N LEU A 4 -38.04 46.23 -25.90
CA LEU A 4 -37.26 45.70 -24.79
C LEU A 4 -36.24 44.70 -25.34
N ALA A 5 -34.97 45.07 -25.34
CA ALA A 5 -33.88 44.13 -25.58
C ALA A 5 -33.55 43.40 -24.26
N ALA A 6 -33.96 42.14 -24.15
CA ALA A 6 -33.56 41.29 -23.04
C ALA A 6 -32.14 40.77 -23.28
N GLY A 7 -31.15 41.37 -22.61
CA GLY A 7 -29.79 40.84 -22.56
C GLY A 7 -29.77 39.55 -21.75
N ALA A 8 -29.52 38.42 -22.41
CA ALA A 8 -29.27 37.16 -21.73
C ALA A 8 -27.91 37.23 -21.00
N TRP A 9 -27.95 37.32 -19.68
CA TRP A 9 -26.77 37.19 -18.84
C TRP A 9 -26.32 35.73 -18.84
N VAL A 10 -25.28 35.42 -19.61
CA VAL A 10 -24.58 34.14 -19.53
C VAL A 10 -23.88 34.11 -18.17
N ARG A 11 -24.44 33.37 -17.21
CA ARG A 11 -23.73 33.07 -15.96
C ARG A 11 -22.49 32.26 -16.34
N PRO A 12 -21.27 32.68 -15.94
CA PRO A 12 -20.11 31.84 -16.10
C PRO A 12 -20.40 30.53 -15.37
N THR A 13 -20.39 29.41 -16.08
CA THR A 13 -20.37 28.10 -15.44
C THR A 13 -19.07 28.03 -14.65
N GLN A 14 -19.20 28.20 -13.34
CA GLN A 14 -18.11 28.05 -12.41
C GLN A 14 -17.70 26.59 -12.45
N GLN A 15 -16.59 26.31 -13.14
CA GLN A 15 -16.05 24.97 -13.20
C GLN A 15 -15.69 24.55 -11.78
N PRO A 16 -16.21 23.42 -11.27
CA PRO A 16 -15.90 23.01 -9.92
C PRO A 16 -14.41 22.72 -9.79
N ASP A 17 -13.80 23.13 -8.68
CA ASP A 17 -12.40 22.82 -8.31
C ASP A 17 -12.17 21.32 -8.03
N THR A 18 -13.19 20.47 -8.25
CA THR A 18 -13.18 19.06 -7.90
C THR A 18 -13.44 18.18 -9.12
N VAL A 19 -12.65 17.11 -9.24
CA VAL A 19 -12.86 16.05 -10.22
C VAL A 19 -13.48 14.85 -9.51
N ARG A 20 -14.65 14.40 -9.99
CA ARG A 20 -15.30 13.17 -9.50
C ARG A 20 -14.99 12.03 -10.47
N ALA A 21 -14.26 11.03 -9.98
CA ALA A 21 -13.92 9.85 -10.76
C ALA A 21 -13.94 8.61 -9.87
N LYS A 22 -14.25 7.44 -10.45
CA LYS A 22 -14.04 6.14 -9.79
C LYS A 22 -12.58 5.72 -9.84
N VAL A 23 -11.90 6.08 -10.93
CA VAL A 23 -10.51 5.76 -11.21
C VAL A 23 -9.86 6.97 -11.88
N LEU A 24 -8.67 7.33 -11.43
CA LEU A 24 -7.78 8.27 -12.11
C LEU A 24 -6.50 7.52 -12.50
N ILE A 25 -6.17 7.54 -13.80
CA ILE A 25 -4.95 6.94 -14.34
C ILE A 25 -4.10 8.08 -14.89
N LEU A 26 -2.85 8.16 -14.44
CA LEU A 26 -1.87 9.09 -14.96
C LEU A 26 -0.92 8.31 -15.86
N ASP A 27 -0.93 8.63 -17.15
CA ASP A 27 -0.02 8.06 -18.14
C ASP A 27 1.20 8.98 -18.33
N ASP A 28 2.35 8.38 -18.69
CA ASP A 28 3.49 9.15 -19.18
C ASP A 28 3.33 9.59 -20.64
N ALA A 29 4.27 10.38 -21.15
CA ALA A 29 4.27 10.86 -22.53
C ALA A 29 4.27 9.76 -23.62
N ARG A 30 4.54 8.49 -23.24
CA ARG A 30 4.50 7.33 -24.13
C ARG A 30 3.20 6.53 -23.97
N GLY A 31 2.23 7.02 -23.21
CA GLY A 31 0.95 6.35 -22.95
C GLY A 31 1.04 5.19 -21.95
N ARG A 32 2.10 5.12 -21.12
CA ARG A 32 2.25 4.08 -20.10
C ARG A 32 1.76 4.58 -18.75
N LYS A 33 0.95 3.78 -18.08
CA LYS A 33 0.46 4.06 -16.72
C LYS A 33 1.62 4.28 -15.75
N ARG A 34 1.50 5.30 -14.90
CA ARG A 34 2.44 5.66 -13.82
C ARG A 34 1.80 5.66 -12.46
N ILE A 35 0.59 6.19 -12.36
CA ILE A 35 -0.15 6.24 -11.11
C ILE A 35 -1.57 5.80 -11.40
N VAL A 36 -2.10 4.94 -10.54
CA VAL A 36 -3.50 4.52 -10.57
C VAL A 36 -4.10 4.83 -9.20
N LEU A 37 -5.09 5.72 -9.17
CA LEU A 37 -5.95 5.94 -8.01
C LEU A 37 -7.30 5.31 -8.30
N GLY A 38 -7.89 4.60 -7.33
CA GLY A 38 -9.23 4.05 -7.53
C GLY A 38 -9.95 3.64 -6.27
N ALA A 39 -11.28 3.57 -6.37
CA ALA A 39 -12.21 3.11 -5.35
C ALA A 39 -13.29 2.20 -6.00
N PRO A 40 -12.99 0.91 -6.28
CA PRO A 40 -11.72 0.23 -6.02
C PRO A 40 -10.67 0.54 -7.09
N ILE A 41 -9.40 0.28 -6.77
CA ILE A 41 -8.31 0.29 -7.76
C ILE A 41 -8.60 -0.84 -8.78
N PRO A 42 -8.62 -0.54 -10.09
CA PRO A 42 -8.83 -1.57 -11.11
C PRO A 42 -7.67 -2.56 -11.15
N GLU A 43 -7.98 -3.85 -11.22
CA GLU A 43 -6.96 -4.91 -11.11
C GLU A 43 -5.95 -4.89 -12.27
N PRO A 44 -4.64 -4.97 -12.00
CA PRO A 44 -3.69 -5.54 -12.95
C PRO A 44 -3.82 -7.08 -12.97
N PRO A 45 -3.39 -7.77 -14.04
CA PRO A 45 -3.41 -9.23 -14.10
C PRO A 45 -2.44 -9.81 -13.07
N GLY A 46 -2.97 -10.32 -11.95
CA GLY A 46 -2.19 -10.82 -10.82
C GLY A 46 -2.92 -10.51 -9.51
N ALA A 47 -3.60 -11.52 -8.98
CA ALA A 47 -4.66 -11.41 -7.98
C ALA A 47 -4.28 -10.57 -6.76
N ARG A 48 -5.00 -9.46 -6.56
CA ARG A 48 -5.08 -8.83 -5.24
C ARG A 48 -5.88 -9.73 -4.32
N ILE A 49 -5.50 -9.77 -3.05
CA ILE A 49 -6.17 -10.58 -2.03
C ILE A 49 -7.64 -10.14 -1.85
N ALA A 50 -7.96 -8.86 -2.11
CA ALA A 50 -9.32 -8.33 -2.19
C ALA A 50 -9.36 -6.96 -2.92
N PRO A 51 -10.52 -6.52 -3.45
CA PRO A 51 -10.72 -5.16 -3.92
C PRO A 51 -10.46 -4.14 -2.80
N ASN A 52 -9.73 -3.07 -3.09
CA ASN A 52 -9.42 -2.02 -2.12
C ASN A 52 -9.45 -0.62 -2.75
N THR A 53 -9.65 0.40 -1.92
CA THR A 53 -9.52 1.81 -2.31
C THR A 53 -8.08 2.26 -2.09
N GLY A 54 -7.47 2.97 -3.03
CA GLY A 54 -6.13 3.54 -2.79
C GLY A 54 -5.36 3.93 -4.05
N MET A 55 -4.04 3.67 -4.02
CA MET A 55 -3.07 4.10 -5.04
C MET A 55 -2.06 3.01 -5.38
N ILE A 56 -1.65 2.96 -6.66
CA ILE A 56 -0.46 2.24 -7.14
C ILE A 56 0.47 3.24 -7.84
N ILE A 57 1.79 3.10 -7.64
CA ILE A 57 2.83 3.75 -8.47
C ILE A 57 3.62 2.68 -9.24
N LEU A 58 3.75 2.88 -10.55
CA LEU A 58 4.42 1.98 -11.48
C LEU A 58 5.74 2.60 -11.96
N ASP A 59 6.81 1.80 -12.06
CA ASP A 59 8.08 2.23 -12.66
C ASP A 59 7.98 2.36 -14.19
N THR A 60 9.12 2.70 -14.82
CA THR A 60 9.21 2.94 -16.26
C THR A 60 8.71 1.78 -17.12
N ASN A 61 8.78 0.55 -16.62
CA ASN A 61 8.41 -0.67 -17.31
C ASN A 61 6.96 -1.10 -17.01
N GLY A 62 6.22 -0.31 -16.23
CA GLY A 62 4.84 -0.62 -15.85
C GLY A 62 4.75 -1.56 -14.66
N VAL A 63 5.83 -1.72 -13.89
CA VAL A 63 5.89 -2.62 -12.74
C VAL A 63 5.60 -1.85 -11.44
N GLU A 64 4.74 -2.39 -10.57
CA GLU A 64 4.43 -1.78 -9.27
C GLU A 64 5.65 -1.62 -8.38
N ARG A 65 5.82 -0.41 -7.85
CA ARG A 65 6.89 0.00 -6.91
C ARG A 65 6.36 0.47 -5.58
N PHE A 66 5.09 0.84 -5.53
CA PHE A 66 4.42 1.28 -4.32
C PHE A 66 2.92 0.98 -4.42
N GLY A 67 2.37 0.44 -3.34
CA GLY A 67 0.94 0.20 -3.19
C GLY A 67 0.43 0.84 -1.89
N LEU A 68 -0.76 1.42 -1.95
CA LEU A 68 -1.53 1.92 -0.82
C LEU A 68 -2.97 1.39 -0.95
N GLY A 69 -3.50 0.76 0.09
CA GLY A 69 -4.83 0.17 0.04
C GLY A 69 -5.56 0.20 1.37
N LEU A 70 -6.81 0.70 1.33
CA LEU A 70 -7.82 0.53 2.36
C LEU A 70 -8.75 -0.63 1.96
N PHE A 71 -8.69 -1.71 2.72
CA PHE A 71 -9.46 -2.92 2.49
C PHE A 71 -10.86 -2.82 3.13
N PRO A 72 -11.85 -3.62 2.65
CA PRO A 72 -13.22 -3.58 3.17
C PRO A 72 -13.34 -3.92 4.65
N ASN A 73 -12.39 -4.70 5.20
CA ASN A 73 -12.33 -5.02 6.62
C ASN A 73 -11.74 -3.87 7.48
N GLY A 74 -11.41 -2.71 6.89
CA GLY A 74 -10.82 -1.57 7.59
C GLY A 74 -9.30 -1.61 7.70
N MET A 75 -8.63 -2.65 7.18
CA MET A 75 -7.18 -2.71 7.16
C MET A 75 -6.63 -1.64 6.19
N MET A 76 -5.64 -0.88 6.65
CA MET A 76 -4.88 0.04 5.80
C MET A 76 -3.48 -0.50 5.65
N ASN A 77 -3.01 -0.68 4.41
CA ASN A 77 -1.69 -1.22 4.13
C ASN A 77 -0.98 -0.34 3.10
N MET A 78 0.33 -0.15 3.28
CA MET A 78 1.20 0.41 2.26
C MET A 78 2.49 -0.38 2.14
N GLY A 79 2.94 -0.59 0.92
CA GLY A 79 4.11 -1.39 0.58
C GLY A 79 5.04 -0.67 -0.38
N PHE A 80 6.36 -0.85 -0.22
CA PHE A 80 7.38 -0.41 -1.16
C PHE A 80 8.09 -1.62 -1.76
N ASP A 81 8.04 -1.73 -3.08
CA ASP A 81 8.59 -2.84 -3.85
C ASP A 81 9.96 -2.50 -4.43
N ALA A 82 10.88 -3.46 -4.32
CA ALA A 82 12.15 -3.45 -5.03
C ALA A 82 11.96 -3.66 -6.54
N PRO A 83 12.96 -3.31 -7.38
CA PRO A 83 12.89 -3.60 -8.81
C PRO A 83 12.85 -5.11 -9.07
N PRO A 84 12.23 -5.55 -10.18
CA PRO A 84 12.37 -6.93 -10.65
C PRO A 84 13.83 -7.39 -10.72
N GLY A 85 14.06 -8.67 -10.47
CA GLY A 85 15.40 -9.27 -10.53
C GLY A 85 16.34 -8.91 -9.39
N THR A 86 15.87 -8.21 -8.34
CA THR A 86 16.69 -7.87 -7.16
C THR A 86 16.51 -8.84 -5.98
N GLY A 87 15.73 -9.91 -6.20
CA GLY A 87 15.38 -10.93 -5.22
C GLY A 87 14.33 -11.87 -5.82
N ASP A 88 13.45 -12.40 -4.98
CA ASP A 88 12.30 -13.18 -5.40
C ASP A 88 11.23 -12.28 -6.05
N ASP A 89 10.95 -12.48 -7.33
CA ASP A 89 9.97 -11.68 -8.07
C ASP A 89 8.51 -12.04 -7.72
N ARG A 90 8.26 -13.13 -6.98
CA ARG A 90 6.92 -13.48 -6.49
C ARG A 90 6.42 -12.50 -5.42
N ASN A 91 7.33 -11.88 -4.67
CA ASN A 91 7.04 -10.79 -3.75
C ASN A 91 8.25 -9.85 -3.65
N ARG A 92 8.11 -8.65 -4.19
CA ARG A 92 9.18 -7.65 -4.24
C ARG A 92 9.14 -6.65 -3.10
N GLU A 93 8.19 -6.77 -2.16
CA GLU A 93 8.06 -5.85 -1.03
C GLU A 93 9.34 -5.87 -0.17
N ARG A 94 9.81 -4.68 0.22
CA ARG A 94 10.96 -4.48 1.12
C ARG A 94 10.57 -3.74 2.39
N ILE A 95 9.56 -2.90 2.30
CA ILE A 95 9.06 -2.11 3.42
C ILE A 95 7.54 -2.20 3.39
N ASN A 96 6.93 -2.48 4.54
CA ASN A 96 5.49 -2.48 4.70
C ASN A 96 5.08 -1.70 5.94
N LEU A 97 3.99 -0.93 5.85
CA LEU A 97 3.31 -0.35 7.00
C LEU A 97 1.85 -0.78 6.97
N THR A 98 1.33 -1.17 8.14
CA THR A 98 -0.05 -1.62 8.28
C THR A 98 -0.69 -0.99 9.50
N ALA A 99 -1.93 -0.52 9.34
CA ALA A 99 -2.88 -0.35 10.43
C ALA A 99 -3.92 -1.47 10.33
N SER A 100 -4.00 -2.29 11.37
CA SER A 100 -4.85 -3.47 11.43
C SER A 100 -6.29 -3.10 11.82
N PRO A 101 -7.30 -3.87 11.37
CA PRO A 101 -8.71 -3.65 11.73
C PRO A 101 -8.99 -3.65 13.24
N ASN A 102 -8.16 -4.34 14.02
CA ASN A 102 -8.28 -4.46 15.47
C ASN A 102 -7.60 -3.31 16.25
N GLY A 103 -7.16 -2.25 15.56
CA GLY A 103 -6.48 -1.10 16.17
C GLY A 103 -4.96 -1.27 16.32
N GLY A 104 -4.41 -2.46 16.05
CA GLY A 104 -2.97 -2.67 16.04
C GLY A 104 -2.29 -2.04 14.83
N ALA A 105 -0.96 -1.98 14.85
CA ALA A 105 -0.18 -1.47 13.73
C ALA A 105 1.18 -2.19 13.62
N GLU A 106 1.76 -2.20 12.42
CA GLU A 106 3.12 -2.69 12.23
C GLU A 106 3.89 -1.94 11.15
N ILE A 107 5.21 -1.89 11.32
CA ILE A 107 6.19 -1.52 10.31
C ILE A 107 7.11 -2.73 10.13
N ARG A 108 7.31 -3.17 8.89
CA ARG A 108 8.13 -4.34 8.56
C ARG A 108 9.23 -3.97 7.57
N MET A 109 10.37 -4.63 7.71
CA MET A 109 11.40 -4.72 6.66
C MET A 109 11.56 -6.17 6.23
N LEU A 110 11.48 -6.40 4.92
CA LEU A 110 11.57 -7.71 4.29
C LEU A 110 12.90 -7.85 3.55
N ASP A 111 13.48 -9.06 3.57
CA ASP A 111 14.64 -9.38 2.75
C ASP A 111 14.30 -9.68 1.29
N ARG A 112 15.34 -9.92 0.50
CA ARG A 112 15.24 -10.31 -0.91
C ARG A 112 14.61 -11.68 -1.16
N GLN A 113 14.44 -12.49 -0.12
CA GLN A 113 13.79 -13.81 -0.17
C GLN A 113 12.35 -13.75 0.38
N THR A 114 11.80 -12.54 0.54
CA THR A 114 10.41 -12.24 0.96
C THR A 114 10.12 -12.41 2.46
N TRP A 115 11.16 -12.61 3.28
CA TRP A 115 10.97 -12.83 4.71
C TRP A 115 11.08 -11.53 5.50
N VAL A 116 10.18 -11.33 6.47
CA VAL A 116 10.30 -10.25 7.44
C VAL A 116 11.56 -10.48 8.28
N ARG A 117 12.51 -9.57 8.24
CA ARG A 117 13.74 -9.60 9.04
C ARG A 117 13.65 -8.75 10.29
N TRP A 118 12.80 -7.74 10.24
CA TRP A 118 12.61 -6.79 11.31
C TRP A 118 11.17 -6.29 11.29
N ARG A 119 10.57 -6.14 12.47
CA ARG A 119 9.31 -5.42 12.63
C ARG A 119 9.20 -4.71 13.96
N VAL A 120 8.52 -3.57 13.95
CA VAL A 120 7.93 -2.97 15.14
C VAL A 120 6.43 -3.12 15.03
N ALA A 121 5.79 -3.58 16.10
CA ALA A 121 4.35 -3.82 16.12
C ALA A 121 3.72 -3.30 17.41
N LEU A 122 2.53 -2.72 17.30
CA LEU A 122 1.60 -2.40 18.37
C LEU A 122 0.44 -3.38 18.28
N ASP A 123 0.16 -4.12 19.36
CA ASP A 123 -1.02 -4.99 19.39
C ASP A 123 -2.30 -4.22 19.76
N SER A 124 -3.44 -4.92 19.78
CA SER A 124 -4.74 -4.31 20.11
C SER A 124 -4.91 -3.94 21.59
N LYS A 125 -3.89 -4.15 22.43
CA LYS A 125 -3.85 -3.77 23.85
C LYS A 125 -2.77 -2.73 24.10
N ASP A 126 -2.31 -2.06 23.04
CA ASP A 126 -1.24 -1.05 23.05
C ASP A 126 0.13 -1.57 23.53
N SER A 127 0.37 -2.88 23.44
CA SER A 127 1.68 -3.45 23.72
C SER A 127 2.60 -3.29 22.52
N VAL A 128 3.71 -2.58 22.72
CA VAL A 128 4.73 -2.39 21.69
C VAL A 128 5.75 -3.53 21.73
N THR A 129 6.05 -4.09 20.57
CA THR A 129 7.14 -5.04 20.38
C THR A 129 8.08 -4.63 19.27
N LEU A 130 9.38 -4.88 19.46
CA LEU A 130 10.41 -4.83 18.44
C LEU A 130 10.93 -6.24 18.21
N GLN A 131 10.99 -6.69 16.97
CA GLN A 131 11.33 -8.06 16.62
C GLN A 131 12.39 -8.10 15.53
N PHE A 132 13.37 -8.99 15.71
CA PHE A 132 14.36 -9.37 14.71
C PHE A 132 14.19 -10.85 14.41
N LEU A 133 14.12 -11.18 13.13
CA LEU A 133 13.97 -12.54 12.64
C LEU A 133 15.18 -12.93 11.79
N ASP A 134 15.62 -14.18 11.95
CA ASP A 134 16.61 -14.82 11.08
C ASP A 134 16.12 -16.21 10.66
N PHE A 135 16.60 -16.67 9.50
CA PHE A 135 16.18 -17.92 8.88
C PHE A 135 17.37 -18.78 8.43
N PRO A 136 18.20 -19.28 9.37
CA PRO A 136 19.21 -20.28 9.07
C PRO A 136 18.60 -21.55 8.42
N PRO A 137 19.41 -22.42 7.81
CA PRO A 137 18.92 -23.68 7.27
C PRO A 137 18.18 -24.50 8.34
N GLY A 138 16.91 -24.80 8.09
CA GLY A 138 16.06 -25.63 8.95
C GLY A 138 15.44 -24.94 10.17
N GLU A 139 15.77 -23.68 10.46
CA GLU A 139 15.27 -22.98 11.64
C GLU A 139 14.81 -21.54 11.36
N ALA A 140 13.90 -21.06 12.21
CA ALA A 140 13.55 -19.64 12.34
C ALA A 140 13.94 -19.16 13.73
N LEU A 141 14.77 -18.14 13.79
CA LEU A 141 15.21 -17.48 15.02
C LEU A 141 14.44 -16.18 15.18
N LEU A 142 13.79 -15.98 16.33
CA LEU A 142 13.12 -14.73 16.67
C LEU A 142 13.69 -14.19 17.99
N ARG A 143 14.07 -12.92 17.95
CA ARG A 143 14.38 -12.12 19.13
C ARG A 143 13.33 -11.01 19.23
N ARG A 144 12.61 -10.96 20.35
CA ARG A 144 11.55 -9.97 20.62
C ARG A 144 11.88 -9.16 21.86
N PHE A 145 11.71 -7.86 21.77
CA PHE A 145 11.79 -6.91 22.88
C PHE A 145 10.42 -6.27 23.08
N SER A 146 10.00 -6.11 24.33
CA SER A 146 8.82 -5.37 24.75
C SER A 146 9.12 -4.63 26.06
N ILE A 147 8.20 -3.76 26.51
CA ILE A 147 8.31 -3.12 27.83
C ILE A 147 8.30 -4.17 28.95
N SER A 148 7.57 -5.27 28.77
CA SER A 148 7.47 -6.34 29.76
C SER A 148 8.70 -7.25 29.83
N GLY A 149 9.66 -7.12 28.91
CA GLY A 149 10.88 -7.93 28.89
C GLY A 149 11.36 -8.29 27.48
N THR A 150 12.34 -9.20 27.44
CA THR A 150 12.89 -9.73 26.18
C THR A 150 12.60 -11.22 26.09
N ASP A 151 12.03 -11.64 24.96
CA ASP A 151 11.71 -13.03 24.67
C ASP A 151 12.58 -13.56 23.52
N PHE A 152 12.98 -14.82 23.63
CA PHE A 152 13.72 -15.55 22.60
C PHE A 152 12.95 -16.81 22.21
N SER A 153 12.79 -17.05 20.92
CA SER A 153 12.21 -18.31 20.44
C SER A 153 12.96 -18.85 19.22
N ARG A 154 13.12 -20.17 19.19
CA ARG A 154 13.54 -20.92 17.99
C ARG A 154 12.40 -21.84 17.59
N GLN A 155 12.08 -21.86 16.31
CA GLN A 155 11.04 -22.72 15.76
C GLN A 155 11.57 -23.46 14.52
N PRO A 156 11.14 -24.71 14.29
CA PRO A 156 11.44 -25.39 13.03
C PRO A 156 10.84 -24.58 11.87
N ARG A 157 11.60 -24.45 10.78
CA ARG A 157 11.13 -23.75 9.59
C ARG A 157 10.13 -24.63 8.85
N GLN A 158 8.86 -24.20 8.80
CA GLN A 158 7.80 -24.84 7.98
C GLN A 158 7.89 -24.37 6.52
#